data_AF-A0A519P6X9-F1
#
_entry.id   AF-A0A519P6X9-F1
#
_cell.length_a   1.000
_cell.length_b   1.000
_cell.length_c   1.000
_cell.angle_alpha   90.00
_cell.angle_beta   90.00
_cell.angle_gamma   90.00
#
_symmetry.space_group_name_H-M   'P 1'
#
loop_
_entity.id
_entity.type
_entity.pdbx_description
1 polymer ?
#
loop_
_entity_poly.entity_id
_entity_poly.type
_entity_poly.pdbx_seq_one_letter_code
_entity_poly.pdbx_strand_id
1 'polypeptide(L)' 'MISLSAVSVSRGGRAVLWDLPLALGERRIGIIGANGSG' A
#
# COMPACT_ATOMS: atom_id res chain seq x y z
N MET A 1 -13.77 2.68 -7.42
CA MET A 1 -13.04 3.58 -6.51
C MET A 1 -12.62 2.77 -5.30
N ILE A 2 -11.33 2.73 -5.00
CA ILE A 2 -10.79 2.04 -3.81
C ILE A 2 -10.17 3.10 -2.91
N SER A 3 -10.46 3.05 -1.60
CA SER A 3 -9.86 3.93 -0.61
C SER A 3 -9.32 3.09 0.54
N LEU A 4 -8.06 3.35 0.90
CA LEU A 4 -7.36 2.77 2.04
C LEU A 4 -6.99 3.91 2.98
N SER A 5 -7.18 3.68 4.26
CA SER A 5 -6.86 4.62 5.33
C SER A 5 -6.22 3.86 6.48
N ALA A 6 -5.11 4.37 6.99
CA ALA A 6 -4.38 3.78 8.12
C ALA A 6 -3.99 2.30 7.94
N VAL A 7 -3.69 1.88 6.70
CA VAL A 7 -3.30 0.50 6.41
C VAL A 7 -1.89 0.26 6.90
N SER A 8 -1.75 -0.73 7.78
CA SER A 8 -0.47 -1.24 8.27
C SER A 8 -0.41 -2.75 8.08
N VAL A 9 0.74 -3.25 7.64
CA VAL A 9 0.97 -4.68 7.41
C VAL A 9 2.34 -5.06 7.94
N SER A 10 2.39 -6.19 8.65
CA SER A 10 3.64 -6.81 9.09
C SER A 10 3.79 -8.22 8.50
N ARG A 11 5.04 -8.60 8.21
CA ARG A 11 5.37 -9.95 7.72
C ARG A 11 6.67 -10.40 8.36
N GLY A 12 6.65 -11.57 9.02
CA GLY A 12 7.82 -12.09 9.73
C GLY A 12 8.33 -11.15 10.83
N GLY A 13 7.41 -10.45 11.52
CA GLY A 13 7.76 -9.49 12.57
C GLY A 13 8.30 -8.14 12.07
N ARG A 14 8.47 -7.96 10.74
CA ARG A 14 8.88 -6.69 10.14
C ARG A 14 7.69 -5.92 9.60
N ALA A 15 7.64 -4.62 9.83
CA ALA A 15 6.68 -3.72 9.19
C ALA A 15 6.99 -3.60 7.69
N VAL A 16 5.96 -3.81 6.86
CA VAL A 16 6.02 -3.75 5.39
C VAL A 16 5.30 -2.50 4.89
N LEU A 17 4.09 -2.26 5.38
CA LEU A 17 3.34 -1.02 5.18
C LEU A 17 3.06 -0.38 6.53
N TRP A 18 3.12 0.95 6.58
CA TRP A 18 2.81 1.73 7.78
C TRP A 18 1.93 2.89 7.39
N ASP A 19 0.75 3.00 8.03
CA ASP A 19 -0.20 4.11 7.87
C ASP A 19 -0.34 4.59 6.42
N LEU A 20 -0.71 3.69 5.50
CA LEU A 20 -0.81 4.02 4.08
C LEU A 20 -2.19 4.64 3.76
N PRO A 21 -2.28 5.96 3.50
CA PRO A 21 -3.43 6.55 2.82
C PRO A 21 -3.31 6.31 1.31
N LEU A 22 -4.38 5.80 0.69
CA LEU A 22 -4.43 5.61 -0.76
C LEU A 22 -5.85 5.82 -1.27
N ALA A 23 -5.98 6.59 -2.35
CA ALA A 23 -7.24 6.75 -3.09
C ALA A 23 -6.98 6.44 -4.56
N LEU A 24 -7.74 5.49 -5.10
CA LEU A 24 -7.59 4.95 -6.45
C LEU A 24 -8.92 5.14 -7.21
N GLY A 25 -8.93 6.06 -8.18
CA GLY A 25 -10.14 6.48 -8.90
C GLY A 25 -10.29 5.85 -10.28
N GLU A 26 -9.19 5.47 -10.89
CA GLU A 26 -9.07 5.06 -12.28
C GLU A 26 -9.39 3.58 -12.46
N ARG A 27 -9.77 3.19 -13.70
CA ARG A 27 -10.03 1.79 -14.03
C ARG A 27 -8.77 0.91 -14.04
N ARG A 28 -7.60 1.50 -14.32
CA ARG A 28 -6.31 0.80 -14.42
C ARG A 28 -5.24 1.64 -13.75
N ILE A 29 -4.51 1.01 -12.83
CA ILE A 29 -3.56 1.69 -11.96
C ILE A 29 -2.30 0.82 -11.89
N GLY A 30 -1.15 1.46 -12.10
CA GLY A 30 0.16 0.85 -11.88
C GLY A 30 0.73 1.33 -10.56
N ILE A 31 1.20 0.39 -9.72
CA ILE A 31 1.98 0.70 -8.52
C ILE A 31 3.41 0.27 -8.80
N ILE A 32 4.35 1.19 -8.63
CA ILE A 32 5.78 0.96 -8.86
C ILE A 32 6.56 1.26 -7.59
N GLY A 33 7.61 0.49 -7.36
CA GLY A 33 8.46 0.61 -6.19
C GLY A 33 9.68 -0.29 -6.31
N ALA A 34 10.68 -0.05 -5.48
CA ALA A 34 11.82 -0.95 -5.38
C ALA A 34 11.39 -2.29 -4.76
N ASN A 35 12.12 -3.37 -5.03
CA ASN A 35 11.85 -4.66 -4.41
C ASN A 35 11.86 -4.54 -2.88
N GLY A 36 10.77 -4.96 -2.24
CA GLY A 36 10.61 -4.90 -0.79
C GLY A 36 10.16 -3.54 -0.23
N SER A 37 9.73 -2.59 -1.06
CA SER A 37 9.18 -1.30 -0.60
C SER A 37 7.82 -1.38 0.09
N GLY A 38 7.13 -2.51 -0.05
CA GLY A 38 5.72 -2.64 0.30
C GLY A 38 4.98 -3.39 -0.79
#